data_AF-A0AAJ8B1V5-F1
#
_entry.id   AF-A0AAJ8B1V5-F1
#
_cell.length_a   1.000
_cell.length_b   1.000
_cell.length_c   1.000
_cell.angle_alpha   90.00
_cell.angle_beta   90.00
_cell.angle_gamma   90.00
#
_symmetry.space_group_name_H-M   'P 1'
#
loop_
_entity.id
_entity.type
_entity.pdbx_description
1 polymer ?
#
loop_
_entity_poly.entity_id
_entity_poly.type
_entity_poly.pdbx_seq_one_letter_code
_entity_poly.pdbx_strand_id
1 'polypeptide(L)'
;MANTQTKTVDVFKSVVYRIPALFYETESNTLLAFAEQRETEANCTAKELVMRRGTLKDESPGVKTIEWSELKTVVEKAKLDNYRPLNPCPVFEKNTKTLPVFHLR
;
A
#
# COMPACT_ATOMS: atom_id res chain seq x y z
N MET A 1 -20.90 10.20 23.24
CA MET A 1 -19.93 10.29 22.13
C MET A 1 -19.00 9.09 22.27
N ALA A 2 -18.95 8.20 21.29
CA ALA A 2 -18.03 7.05 21.38
C ALA A 2 -16.59 7.59 21.27
N ASN A 3 -15.76 7.28 22.27
CA ASN A 3 -14.36 7.69 22.31
C ASN A 3 -13.61 6.83 21.28
N THR A 4 -13.51 7.29 20.02
CA THR A 4 -12.82 6.55 18.96
C THR A 4 -11.32 6.64 19.21
N GLN A 5 -10.77 5.66 19.94
CA GLN A 5 -9.35 5.58 20.18
C GLN A 5 -8.64 5.24 18.85
N THR A 6 -7.91 6.21 18.30
CA THR A 6 -7.12 6.00 17.08
C THR A 6 -5.84 5.27 17.45
N LYS A 7 -5.62 4.10 16.84
CA LYS A 7 -4.39 3.31 17.02
C LYS A 7 -3.49 3.49 15.80
N THR A 8 -2.26 3.96 16.03
CA THR A 8 -1.22 3.99 14.99
C THR A 8 -0.70 2.58 14.74
N VAL A 9 -0.60 2.19 13.46
CA VAL A 9 -0.06 0.89 13.04
C VAL A 9 0.92 1.12 11.90
N ASP A 10 2.15 0.65 12.07
CA ASP A 10 3.15 0.64 11.01
C ASP A 10 2.83 -0.48 10.01
N VAL A 11 2.39 -0.09 8.82
CA VAL A 11 2.09 -1.03 7.72
C VAL A 11 3.39 -1.61 7.15
N PHE A 12 4.39 -0.77 6.93
CA PHE A 12 5.70 -1.16 6.40
C PHE A 12 6.77 -0.94 7.48
N LYS A 13 7.68 -1.92 7.66
CA LYS A 13 8.66 -1.94 8.76
C LYS A 13 10.07 -2.25 8.23
N SER A 14 11.09 -1.79 8.96
CA SER A 14 12.50 -2.21 8.81
C SER A 14 13.25 -1.77 7.55
N VAL A 15 12.63 -0.99 6.65
CA VAL A 15 13.25 -0.44 5.43
C VAL A 15 12.72 0.98 5.22
N VAL A 16 13.41 1.80 4.43
CA VAL A 16 12.90 3.11 4.03
C VAL A 16 11.76 2.94 3.02
N TYR A 17 10.55 3.29 3.42
CA TYR A 17 9.38 3.34 2.55
C TYR A 17 8.91 4.77 2.36
N ARG A 18 8.69 5.19 1.11
CA ARG A 18 8.23 6.55 0.79
C ARG A 18 7.13 6.55 -0.27
N ILE A 19 6.51 7.71 -0.43
CA ILE A 19 5.46 7.97 -1.43
C ILE A 19 4.29 6.98 -1.28
N PRO A 20 3.53 7.07 -0.16
CA PRO A 20 2.45 6.15 0.11
C PRO A 20 1.27 6.38 -0.84
N ALA A 21 0.61 5.29 -1.23
CA ALA A 21 -0.73 5.33 -1.81
C ALA A 21 -1.62 4.32 -1.11
N LEU A 22 -2.91 4.66 -0.91
CA LEU A 22 -3.86 3.82 -0.21
C LEU A 22 -5.15 3.72 -1.03
N PHE A 23 -5.62 2.50 -1.21
CA PHE A 23 -6.91 2.22 -1.82
C PHE A 23 -7.76 1.39 -0.86
N TYR A 24 -9.07 1.69 -0.79
CA TYR A 24 -10.03 0.93 -0.02
C TYR A 24 -11.11 0.38 -0.95
N GLU A 25 -11.26 -0.94 -0.95
CA GLU A 25 -12.34 -1.65 -1.62
C GLU A 25 -13.45 -1.97 -0.62
N THR A 26 -14.59 -1.30 -0.80
CA THR A 26 -15.72 -1.36 0.13
C THR A 26 -16.39 -2.72 0.19
N GLU A 27 -16.53 -3.40 -0.96
CA GLU A 27 -17.27 -4.68 -1.05
C GLU A 27 -16.56 -5.80 -0.28
N SER A 28 -15.23 -5.80 -0.29
CA SER A 28 -14.40 -6.82 0.33
C SER A 28 -13.80 -6.36 1.68
N ASN A 29 -14.15 -5.16 2.15
CA ASN A 29 -13.56 -4.53 3.34
C ASN A 29 -12.02 -4.59 3.33
N THR A 30 -11.42 -4.38 2.16
CA THR A 30 -9.99 -4.57 1.93
C THR A 30 -9.29 -3.24 1.68
N LEU A 31 -8.20 -2.98 2.40
CA LEU A 31 -7.25 -1.91 2.11
C LEU A 31 -6.06 -2.46 1.32
N LEU A 32 -5.60 -1.72 0.33
CA LEU A 32 -4.35 -1.97 -0.36
C LEU A 32 -3.44 -0.76 -0.15
N ALA A 33 -2.40 -0.95 0.64
CA ALA A 33 -1.38 0.06 0.89
C ALA A 33 -0.20 -0.18 -0.04
N PHE A 34 0.28 0.85 -0.72
CA PHE A 34 1.41 0.84 -1.63
C PHE A 34 2.49 1.80 -1.16
N ALA A 35 3.75 1.48 -1.44
CA ALA A 35 4.87 2.37 -1.20
C ALA A 35 6.04 2.06 -2.15
N GLU A 36 6.91 3.04 -2.32
CA GLU A 36 8.26 2.81 -2.83
C GLU A 36 9.13 2.23 -1.73
N GLN A 37 9.74 1.07 -1.98
CA GLN A 37 10.80 0.54 -1.14
C GLN A 37 12.15 1.07 -1.63
N ARG A 38 12.91 1.64 -0.70
CA ARG A 38 14.20 2.28 -0.98
C ARG A 38 15.30 1.71 -0.10
N GLU A 39 16.53 1.73 -0.60
CA GLU A 39 17.71 1.36 0.20
C GLU A 39 18.06 2.45 1.23
N THR A 40 17.79 3.72 0.88
CA THR A 40 18.03 4.90 1.73
C THR A 40 16.91 5.94 1.57
N GLU A 41 16.95 7.04 2.31
CA GLU A 41 15.99 8.15 2.15
C GLU A 41 16.09 8.88 0.81
N ALA A 42 17.24 8.75 0.14
CA ALA A 42 17.51 9.40 -1.12
C ALA A 42 16.52 8.96 -2.20
N ASN A 43 16.07 9.91 -3.03
CA ASN A 43 15.14 9.60 -4.09
C ASN A 43 15.71 8.63 -5.13
N CYS A 44 17.03 8.62 -5.34
CA CYS A 44 17.71 7.79 -6.33
C CYS A 44 17.78 6.29 -5.98
N THR A 45 17.49 5.91 -4.72
CA THR A 45 17.67 4.53 -4.21
C THR A 45 16.38 3.70 -4.18
N ALA A 46 15.33 4.14 -4.88
CA ALA A 46 14.13 3.33 -5.11
C ALA A 46 14.46 2.04 -5.88
N LYS A 47 14.03 0.91 -5.31
CA LYS A 47 14.33 -0.44 -5.79
C LYS A 47 13.10 -1.12 -6.41
N GLU A 48 11.95 -0.97 -5.75
CA GLU A 48 10.72 -1.66 -6.11
C GLU A 48 9.49 -0.91 -5.57
N LEU A 49 8.35 -1.12 -6.21
CA LEU A 49 7.05 -0.78 -5.62
C LEU A 49 6.51 -2.00 -4.91
N VAL A 50 6.07 -1.80 -3.67
CA VAL A 50 5.53 -2.87 -2.83
C VAL A 50 4.11 -2.55 -2.39
N MET A 51 3.42 -3.57 -1.93
CA MET A 51 2.10 -3.46 -1.33
C MET A 51 1.91 -4.40 -0.14
N ARG A 52 0.96 -4.03 0.73
CA ARG A 52 0.35 -4.91 1.72
C ARG A 52 -1.17 -4.84 1.61
N ARG A 53 -1.82 -5.98 1.78
CA ARG A 53 -3.28 -6.07 1.84
C ARG A 53 -3.72 -6.05 3.30
N GLY A 54 -4.62 -5.16 3.66
CA GLY A 54 -5.26 -5.09 4.97
C GLY A 54 -6.70 -5.58 4.88
N THR A 55 -7.12 -6.46 5.78
CA THR A 55 -8.53 -6.83 5.92
C THR A 55 -9.10 -6.10 7.13
N LEU A 56 -10.12 -5.28 6.93
CA LEU A 56 -10.82 -4.57 7.99
C LEU A 56 -11.72 -5.56 8.74
N LYS A 57 -11.57 -5.62 10.06
CA LYS A 57 -12.37 -6.45 10.96
C LYS A 57 -13.14 -5.58 11.94
N ASP A 58 -14.37 -6.00 12.23
CA ASP A 58 -15.16 -5.47 13.32
C ASP A 58 -14.87 -6.29 14.58
N GLU A 59 -14.17 -5.71 15.55
CA GLU A 59 -13.88 -6.38 16.83
C GLU A 59 -15.06 -6.24 17.80
N SER A 60 -15.68 -5.06 17.82
CA SER A 60 -16.85 -4.76 18.63
C SER A 60 -17.61 -3.55 18.05
N PRO A 61 -18.84 -3.25 18.52
CA PRO A 61 -19.60 -2.10 18.02
C PRO A 61 -18.80 -0.79 18.12
N GLY A 62 -18.44 -0.21 16.97
CA GLY A 62 -17.65 1.02 16.90
C GLY A 62 -16.14 0.85 16.97
N VAL A 63 -15.63 -0.39 17.05
CA VAL A 63 -14.18 -0.70 17.07
C VAL A 63 -13.81 -1.55 15.86
N LYS A 64 -12.95 -0.97 15.01
CA LYS A 64 -12.43 -1.62 13.81
C LYS A 64 -10.92 -1.81 13.91
N THR A 65 -10.43 -2.96 13.46
CA THR A 65 -9.01 -3.27 13.33
C THR A 65 -8.68 -3.63 11.89
N ILE A 66 -7.41 -3.56 11.53
CA ILE A 66 -6.93 -3.99 10.22
C ILE A 66 -5.86 -5.05 10.45
N GLU A 67 -6.05 -6.22 9.85
CA GLU A 67 -5.05 -7.26 9.79
C GLU A 67 -4.28 -7.14 8.47
N TRP A 68 -3.00 -6.81 8.54
CA TRP A 68 -2.14 -6.64 7.37
C TRP A 68 -1.46 -7.95 6.99
N SER A 69 -1.59 -8.35 5.73
CA SER A 69 -0.90 -9.48 5.12
C SER A 69 0.60 -9.23 5.00
N GLU A 70 1.32 -10.29 4.62
CA GLU A 70 2.71 -10.21 4.17
C GLU A 70 2.91 -9.19 3.04
N LEU A 71 4.14 -8.67 2.97
CA LEU A 71 4.61 -7.76 1.94
C LEU A 71 4.62 -8.46 0.57
N LYS A 72 4.22 -7.73 -0.48
CA LYS A 72 4.29 -8.21 -1.87
C LYS A 72 4.95 -7.16 -2.75
N THR A 73 5.80 -7.59 -3.67
CA THR A 73 6.33 -6.72 -4.72
C THR A 73 5.31 -6.58 -5.85
N VAL A 74 5.02 -5.34 -6.24
CA VAL A 74 4.13 -4.99 -7.35
C VAL A 74 4.93 -4.82 -8.64
N VAL A 75 6.07 -4.11 -8.55
CA VAL A 75 6.95 -3.85 -9.69
C VAL A 75 8.41 -3.87 -9.22
N GLU A 76 9.25 -4.64 -9.90
CA GLU A 76 10.70 -4.74 -9.64
C GLU A 76 11.49 -3.94 -10.67
N LYS A 77 12.52 -3.19 -10.25
CA LYS A 77 13.44 -2.48 -11.15
C LYS A 77 14.06 -3.39 -12.23
N ALA A 78 14.39 -4.63 -11.90
CA ALA A 78 14.99 -5.58 -12.84
C ALA A 78 14.06 -5.91 -14.02
N LYS A 79 12.73 -5.80 -13.83
CA LYS A 79 11.72 -6.03 -14.87
C LYS A 79 11.47 -4.79 -15.74
N LEU A 80 12.17 -3.68 -15.48
CA LEU A 80 12.00 -2.39 -16.15
C LEU A 80 13.29 -1.91 -16.82
N ASP A 81 14.16 -2.79 -17.33
CA ASP A 81 15.43 -2.39 -17.97
C ASP A 81 16.29 -1.43 -17.11
N ASN A 82 16.26 -1.62 -15.78
CA ASN A 82 16.88 -0.77 -14.76
C ASN A 82 16.25 0.62 -14.52
N TYR A 83 15.06 0.92 -15.08
CA TYR A 83 14.24 2.05 -14.65
C TYR A 83 13.66 1.83 -13.26
N ARG A 84 13.41 2.92 -12.53
CA ARG A 84 12.99 2.85 -11.13
C ARG A 84 11.49 3.06 -11.06
N PRO A 85 10.71 2.14 -10.49
CA PRO A 85 9.29 2.37 -10.36
C PRO A 85 9.07 3.36 -9.22
N LEU A 86 8.51 4.53 -9.54
CA LEU A 86 8.29 5.65 -8.62
C LEU A 86 6.83 6.08 -8.61
N ASN A 87 6.38 6.71 -7.53
CA ASN A 87 5.07 7.33 -7.39
C ASN A 87 3.90 6.37 -7.70
N PRO A 88 3.62 5.37 -6.83
CA PRO A 88 2.51 4.46 -7.05
C PRO A 88 1.18 5.21 -7.09
N CYS A 89 0.39 4.97 -8.13
CA CYS A 89 -0.91 5.61 -8.34
C CYS A 89 -1.98 4.54 -8.65
N PRO A 90 -2.61 3.95 -7.63
CA PRO A 90 -3.69 2.98 -7.82
C PRO A 90 -4.95 3.68 -8.33
N VAL A 91 -5.55 3.16 -9.42
CA VAL A 91 -6.78 3.69 -10.02
C VAL A 91 -7.79 2.57 -10.14
N PHE A 92 -8.94 2.68 -9.47
CA PHE A 92 -9.96 1.65 -9.51
C PHE A 92 -10.98 1.92 -10.62
N GLU A 93 -11.08 0.99 -11.56
CA GLU A 93 -12.07 1.01 -12.62
C GLU A 93 -13.27 0.15 -12.20
N LYS A 94 -14.42 0.82 -12.00
CA LYS A 94 -15.58 0.23 -11.34
C LYS A 94 -16.33 -0.79 -12.18
N ASN A 95 -16.29 -0.69 -13.51
CA ASN A 95 -17.08 -1.55 -14.40
C ASN A 95 -16.47 -2.95 -14.52
N THR A 96 -15.15 -3.02 -14.61
CA THR A 96 -14.36 -4.24 -14.73
C THR A 96 -13.83 -4.74 -13.38
N LYS A 97 -13.97 -3.93 -12.33
CA LYS A 97 -13.44 -4.22 -10.98
C LYS A 97 -11.92 -4.44 -11.01
N THR A 98 -11.22 -3.65 -11.81
CA THR A 98 -9.76 -3.73 -11.94
C THR A 98 -9.09 -2.56 -11.22
N LEU A 99 -7.89 -2.82 -10.69
CA LEU A 99 -7.07 -1.83 -10.00
C LEU A 99 -5.68 -1.77 -10.63
N PRO A 100 -5.52 -1.16 -11.82
CA PRO A 100 -4.19 -0.80 -12.31
C PRO A 100 -3.46 0.11 -11.32
N VAL A 101 -2.14 -0.09 -11.23
CA VAL A 101 -1.23 0.77 -10.47
C VAL A 101 -0.29 1.43 -11.47
N PHE A 102 -0.48 2.72 -11.70
CA PHE A 102 0.41 3.52 -12.53
C PHE A 102 1.64 3.95 -11.73
N HIS A 103 2.76 4.17 -12.42
CA HIS A 103 4.00 4.63 -11.81
C HIS A 103 4.86 5.38 -12.85
N LEU A 104 5.77 6.22 -12.37
CA LEU A 104 6.81 6.84 -13.18
C LEU A 104 8.00 5.87 -13.34
N ARG A 105 8.89 6.19 -14.30
CA ARG A 105 10.16 5.51 -14.55
C ARG A 105 11.34 6.25 -13.92
#